data_AF-A0A932UEW8-F1
#
_entry.id   AF-A0A932UEW8-F1
#
_cell.length_a   1.000
_cell.length_b   1.000
_cell.length_c   1.000
_cell.angle_alpha   90.00
_cell.angle_beta   90.00
_cell.angle_gamma   90.00
#
_symmetry.space_group_name_H-M   'P 1'
#
loop_
_entity.id
_entity.type
_entity.pdbx_description
1 polymer ?
#
loop_
_entity_poly.entity_id
_entity_poly.type
_entity_poly.pdbx_seq_one_letter_code
_entity_poly.pdbx_strand_id
1 'polypeptide(L)'
;MTTGADLATHRALHIMGELNLDPGDAETLRRIRGFILVNGYPGVLHAAEITKNRSLDHVRRGRSPIRDRWHYCRSVNNRATGYASWAFLLLNLVEVSLRAWIDGAFGEYDGPDWHLRLRQHFRTDTVDRIEADLQLRKLSLAGFQSGADFLDALELGALRSMIRDGYNAAPHRARLLLPRLPTDKASGPYLEPKRLQSQLWRLNDVRNDVMHHRLLTTTQFQRFLGDVRDLLLRRDFDIDRTIERVETGRLQAVDDAPEWLRAPASRAVMTHTPNLLTQQLLRALRAEVPEIARGDVQIGGIGVTPASPPRVVVAVTARGVDPLPRCPSPGSAAMQKLLHATGVLDIRFVRRSFRDPIRLVNAILAPLRVTSLTAVDSDTVILTFPLTSRDAVLAHDGIEQVAQILQTRVQLEFL
;
A
#
# COMPACT_ATOMS: atom_id res chain seq x y z
N MET A 1 -7.15 0.83 -42.23
CA MET A 1 -6.16 1.02 -41.16
C MET A 1 -6.55 2.25 -40.37
N THR A 2 -7.24 2.09 -39.25
CA THR A 2 -7.46 3.19 -38.31
C THR A 2 -6.12 3.55 -37.69
N THR A 3 -5.74 4.81 -37.78
CA THR A 3 -4.47 5.30 -37.22
C THR A 3 -4.50 5.13 -35.69
N GLY A 4 -3.35 4.90 -35.04
CA GLY A 4 -3.30 4.71 -33.58
C GLY A 4 -3.92 5.85 -32.76
N ALA A 5 -3.94 7.06 -33.32
CA ALA A 5 -4.59 8.24 -32.75
C ALA A 5 -6.13 8.10 -32.67
N ASP A 6 -6.72 7.37 -33.62
CA ASP A 6 -8.16 7.15 -33.70
C ASP A 6 -8.60 6.13 -32.63
N LEU A 7 -7.82 5.07 -32.43
CA LEU A 7 -8.11 4.05 -31.39
C LEU A 7 -8.05 4.62 -29.97
N ALA A 8 -7.07 5.47 -29.67
CA ALA A 8 -6.96 6.10 -28.34
C ALA A 8 -8.12 7.05 -28.06
N THR A 9 -8.57 7.78 -29.08
CA THR A 9 -9.72 8.70 -28.99
C THR A 9 -11.03 7.92 -28.81
N HIS A 10 -11.25 6.86 -29.59
CA HIS A 10 -12.40 5.96 -29.43
C HIS A 10 -12.47 5.37 -28.02
N ARG A 11 -11.33 4.87 -27.50
CA ARG A 11 -11.25 4.34 -26.13
C ARG A 11 -11.57 5.40 -25.08
N ALA A 12 -11.08 6.63 -25.24
CA ALA A 12 -11.38 7.71 -24.32
C ALA A 12 -12.88 8.09 -24.34
N LEU A 13 -13.48 8.18 -25.53
CA LEU A 13 -14.92 8.40 -25.68
C LEU A 13 -15.76 7.29 -25.03
N HIS A 14 -15.32 6.03 -25.12
CA HIS A 14 -15.99 4.93 -24.43
C HIS A 14 -15.95 5.09 -22.91
N ILE A 15 -14.80 5.46 -22.33
CA ILE A 15 -14.71 5.78 -20.89
C ILE A 15 -15.63 6.95 -20.51
N MET A 16 -15.71 7.99 -21.35
CA MET A 16 -16.63 9.11 -21.13
C MET A 16 -18.09 8.64 -21.13
N GLY A 17 -18.45 7.75 -22.05
CA GLY A 17 -19.77 7.12 -22.10
C GLY A 17 -20.10 6.32 -20.83
N GLU A 18 -19.17 5.48 -20.36
CA GLU A 18 -19.34 4.73 -19.11
C GLU A 18 -19.52 5.64 -17.89
N LEU A 19 -18.85 6.79 -17.89
CA LEU A 19 -18.94 7.77 -16.82
C LEU A 19 -20.10 8.77 -17.01
N ASN A 20 -20.80 8.75 -18.15
CA ASN A 20 -21.79 9.76 -18.55
C ASN A 20 -21.23 11.20 -18.48
N LEU A 21 -20.04 11.38 -19.03
CA LEU A 21 -19.39 12.69 -19.22
C LEU A 21 -19.75 13.26 -20.60
N ASP A 22 -19.73 14.58 -20.73
CA ASP A 22 -20.01 15.25 -22.00
C ASP A 22 -18.92 14.91 -23.04
N PRO A 23 -19.21 14.17 -24.12
CA PRO A 23 -18.22 13.83 -25.15
C PRO A 23 -17.68 15.06 -25.89
N GLY A 24 -18.34 16.22 -25.80
CA GLY A 24 -17.87 17.49 -26.34
C GLY A 24 -16.78 18.18 -25.50
N ASP A 25 -16.55 17.73 -24.26
CA ASP A 25 -15.49 18.28 -23.40
C ASP A 25 -14.11 17.80 -23.87
N ALA A 26 -13.50 18.59 -24.75
CA ALA A 26 -12.21 18.31 -25.35
C ALA A 26 -11.06 18.22 -24.32
N GLU A 27 -11.16 18.91 -23.18
CA GLU A 27 -10.14 18.86 -22.14
C GLU A 27 -10.24 17.57 -21.33
N THR A 28 -11.45 17.16 -20.94
CA THR A 28 -11.68 15.86 -20.29
C THR A 28 -11.30 14.70 -21.21
N LEU A 29 -11.67 14.76 -22.50
CA LEU A 29 -11.28 13.77 -23.49
C LEU A 29 -9.76 13.63 -23.59
N ARG A 30 -9.03 14.76 -23.65
CA ARG A 30 -7.56 14.79 -23.69
C ARG A 30 -6.95 14.18 -22.43
N ARG A 31 -7.48 14.50 -21.24
CA ARG A 31 -7.04 13.94 -19.95
C ARG A 31 -7.24 12.43 -19.88
N ILE A 32 -8.42 11.94 -20.29
CA ILE A 32 -8.73 10.50 -20.31
C ILE A 32 -7.81 9.77 -21.29
N ARG A 33 -7.59 10.33 -22.48
CA ARG A 33 -6.68 9.76 -23.48
C ARG A 33 -5.26 9.64 -22.93
N GLY A 34 -4.73 10.71 -22.31
CA GLY A 34 -3.43 10.70 -21.66
C GLY A 34 -3.35 9.66 -20.53
N PHE A 35 -4.42 9.54 -19.74
CA PHE A 35 -4.48 8.58 -18.64
C PHE A 35 -4.51 7.12 -19.13
N ILE A 36 -5.24 6.82 -20.21
CA ILE A 36 -5.27 5.50 -20.87
C ILE A 36 -3.90 5.14 -21.43
N LEU A 37 -3.17 6.11 -22.01
CA LEU A 37 -1.82 5.88 -22.52
C LEU A 37 -0.85 5.46 -21.41
N VAL A 38 -0.99 6.05 -20.21
CA VAL A 38 -0.12 5.75 -19.06
C VAL A 38 -0.53 4.46 -18.34
N ASN A 39 -1.84 4.25 -18.12
CA ASN A 39 -2.34 3.19 -17.24
C ASN A 39 -2.87 1.95 -17.96
N GLY A 40 -2.97 2.01 -19.30
CA GLY A 40 -3.61 0.97 -20.10
C GLY A 40 -5.13 1.06 -20.06
N TYR A 41 -5.75 0.80 -21.21
CA TYR A 41 -7.20 0.89 -21.38
C TYR A 41 -8.02 -0.07 -20.49
N PRO A 42 -7.66 -1.36 -20.31
CA PRO A 42 -8.46 -2.28 -19.51
C PRO A 42 -8.64 -1.85 -18.05
N GLY A 43 -7.59 -1.33 -17.40
CA GLY A 43 -7.65 -0.86 -16.02
C GLY A 43 -8.57 0.37 -15.87
N VAL A 44 -8.42 1.33 -16.79
CA VAL A 44 -9.27 2.53 -16.82
C VAL A 44 -10.73 2.18 -17.08
N LEU A 45 -11.01 1.23 -17.98
CA LEU A 45 -12.37 0.76 -18.26
C LEU A 45 -13.01 0.12 -17.04
N HIS A 46 -12.30 -0.80 -16.38
CA HIS A 46 -12.84 -1.43 -15.18
C HIS A 46 -13.06 -0.43 -14.03
N ALA A 47 -12.18 0.55 -13.87
CA ALA A 47 -12.40 1.65 -12.92
C ALA A 47 -13.64 2.50 -13.29
N ALA A 48 -13.91 2.70 -14.58
CA ALA A 48 -15.10 3.38 -15.06
C ALA A 48 -16.37 2.58 -14.78
N GLU A 49 -16.37 1.27 -15.00
CA GLU A 49 -17.47 0.36 -14.67
C GLU A 49 -17.80 0.37 -13.17
N ILE A 50 -16.78 0.33 -12.30
CA ILE A 50 -16.95 0.46 -10.84
C ILE A 50 -17.60 1.80 -10.50
N THR A 51 -17.14 2.88 -11.13
CA THR A 51 -17.65 4.25 -10.92
C THR A 51 -19.10 4.37 -11.36
N LYS A 52 -19.46 3.80 -12.51
CA LYS A 52 -20.82 3.72 -13.04
C LYS A 52 -21.74 2.95 -12.10
N ASN A 53 -21.35 1.73 -11.69
CA ASN A 53 -22.11 0.91 -10.77
C ASN A 53 -22.32 1.61 -9.42
N ARG A 54 -21.29 2.30 -8.91
CA ARG A 54 -21.38 3.10 -7.68
C ARG A 54 -22.37 4.26 -7.80
N SER A 55 -22.41 4.90 -8.98
CA SER A 55 -23.36 5.98 -9.29
C SER A 55 -24.79 5.46 -9.39
N LEU A 56 -25.00 4.27 -9.94
CA LEU A 56 -26.32 3.60 -9.96
C LEU A 56 -26.77 3.19 -8.56
N ASP A 57 -25.85 2.75 -7.71
CA ASP A 57 -26.13 2.40 -6.32
C ASP A 57 -26.57 3.60 -5.47
N HIS A 58 -26.13 4.83 -5.78
CA HIS A 58 -26.66 6.05 -5.13
C HIS A 58 -28.16 6.16 -5.39
N VAL A 59 -28.57 6.04 -6.65
CA VAL A 59 -29.99 6.14 -7.06
C VAL A 59 -30.83 5.07 -6.38
N ARG A 60 -30.30 3.85 -6.24
CA ARG A 60 -31.04 2.70 -5.69
C ARG A 60 -31.05 2.61 -4.16
N ARG A 61 -29.98 3.05 -3.49
CA ARG A 61 -29.72 2.76 -2.06
C ARG A 61 -29.44 4.01 -1.21
N GLY A 62 -29.62 5.22 -1.75
CA GLY A 62 -29.46 6.48 -1.01
C GLY A 62 -28.02 6.81 -0.58
N ARG A 63 -27.00 6.09 -1.07
CA ARG A 63 -25.59 6.37 -0.76
C ARG A 63 -25.15 7.69 -1.39
N SER A 64 -24.32 8.54 -0.77
CA SER A 64 -23.95 9.86 -1.32
C SER A 64 -23.55 9.88 -2.81
N PRO A 65 -23.97 10.90 -3.59
CA PRO A 65 -23.66 11.02 -5.01
C PRO A 65 -22.17 11.24 -5.26
N ILE A 66 -21.66 10.67 -6.35
CA ILE A 66 -20.31 10.99 -6.87
C ILE A 66 -20.41 12.34 -7.59
N ARG A 67 -19.81 13.38 -7.03
CA ARG A 67 -19.82 14.75 -7.59
C ARG A 67 -19.02 14.87 -8.89
N ASP A 68 -17.84 14.24 -8.92
CA ASP A 68 -16.96 14.19 -10.09
C ASP A 68 -16.62 12.72 -10.39
N ARG A 69 -17.24 12.19 -11.44
CA ARG A 69 -17.09 10.79 -11.85
C ARG A 69 -15.71 10.51 -12.45
N TRP A 70 -15.13 11.48 -13.14
CA TRP A 70 -13.78 11.32 -13.68
C TRP A 70 -12.74 11.26 -12.56
N HIS A 71 -12.82 12.20 -11.61
CA HIS A 71 -11.94 12.21 -10.45
C HIS A 71 -12.06 10.90 -9.65
N TYR A 72 -13.28 10.43 -9.39
CA TYR A 72 -13.50 9.16 -8.69
C TYR A 72 -12.94 7.96 -9.47
N CYS A 73 -13.17 7.88 -10.78
CA CYS A 73 -12.61 6.83 -11.64
C CYS A 73 -11.07 6.80 -11.57
N ARG A 74 -10.45 7.98 -11.68
CA ARG A 74 -8.99 8.13 -11.54
C ARG A 74 -8.50 7.64 -10.17
N SER A 75 -9.19 8.00 -9.09
CA SER A 75 -8.85 7.52 -7.74
C SER A 75 -9.01 6.00 -7.59
N VAL A 76 -10.05 5.40 -8.19
CA VAL A 76 -10.24 3.94 -8.20
C VAL A 76 -9.08 3.26 -8.92
N ASN A 77 -8.71 3.73 -10.12
CA ASN A 77 -7.60 3.16 -10.87
C ASN A 77 -6.27 3.32 -10.12
N ASN A 78 -5.93 4.55 -9.70
CA ASN A 78 -4.67 4.82 -9.00
C ASN A 78 -4.54 4.01 -7.71
N ARG A 79 -5.63 3.82 -6.96
CA ARG A 79 -5.63 2.99 -5.75
C ARG A 79 -5.34 1.53 -6.07
N ALA A 80 -5.97 0.99 -7.11
CA ALA A 80 -5.76 -0.39 -7.51
C ALA A 80 -4.36 -0.62 -8.14
N THR A 81 -3.83 0.35 -8.90
CA THR A 81 -2.42 0.35 -9.33
C THR A 81 -1.48 0.39 -8.13
N GLY A 82 -1.74 1.25 -7.14
CA GLY A 82 -0.97 1.31 -5.90
C GLY A 82 -0.99 -0.02 -5.15
N TYR A 83 -2.15 -0.68 -5.06
CA TYR A 83 -2.26 -2.03 -4.49
C TYR A 83 -1.48 -3.07 -5.29
N ALA A 84 -1.54 -3.03 -6.62
CA ALA A 84 -0.80 -3.97 -7.47
C ALA A 84 0.71 -3.80 -7.32
N SER A 85 1.22 -2.56 -7.32
CA SER A 85 2.63 -2.27 -7.08
C SER A 85 3.08 -2.72 -5.70
N TRP A 86 2.27 -2.49 -4.67
CA TRP A 86 2.60 -2.94 -3.32
C TRP A 86 2.53 -4.47 -3.21
N ALA A 87 1.53 -5.10 -3.83
CA ALA A 87 1.43 -6.55 -3.89
C ALA A 87 2.62 -7.18 -4.61
N PHE A 88 3.11 -6.57 -5.70
CA PHE A 88 4.33 -7.01 -6.38
C PHE A 88 5.54 -7.03 -5.45
N LEU A 89 5.77 -5.94 -4.70
CA LEU A 89 6.86 -5.86 -3.74
C LEU A 89 6.73 -6.93 -2.66
N LEU A 90 5.54 -7.10 -2.09
CA LEU A 90 5.27 -8.11 -1.07
C LEU A 90 5.43 -9.54 -1.60
N LEU A 91 5.02 -9.81 -2.85
CA LEU A 91 5.23 -11.09 -3.51
C LEU A 91 6.71 -11.39 -3.69
N ASN A 92 7.51 -10.42 -4.12
CA ASN A 92 8.96 -10.61 -4.23
C ASN A 92 9.59 -10.93 -2.88
N LEU A 93 9.18 -10.25 -1.79
CA LEU A 93 9.66 -10.57 -0.44
C LEU A 93 9.29 -12.00 -0.03
N VAL A 94 8.07 -12.44 -0.34
CA VAL A 94 7.68 -13.83 -0.09
C VAL A 94 8.55 -14.76 -0.93
N GLU A 95 8.69 -14.54 -2.24
CA GLU A 95 9.48 -15.41 -3.10
C GLU A 95 10.94 -15.54 -2.62
N VAL A 96 11.60 -14.42 -2.32
CA VAL A 96 12.96 -14.40 -1.74
C VAL A 96 13.01 -15.19 -0.43
N SER A 97 12.01 -15.02 0.43
CA SER A 97 11.91 -15.77 1.69
C SER A 97 11.71 -17.27 1.46
N LEU A 98 10.94 -17.67 0.44
CA LEU A 98 10.77 -19.08 0.07
C LEU A 98 12.06 -19.69 -0.49
N ARG A 99 12.82 -18.93 -1.29
CA ARG A 99 14.13 -19.36 -1.81
C ARG A 99 15.12 -19.57 -0.65
N ALA A 100 15.31 -18.55 0.18
CA ALA A 100 16.18 -18.65 1.36
C ALA A 100 15.77 -19.80 2.29
N TRP A 101 14.47 -20.06 2.40
CA TRP A 101 13.95 -21.19 3.16
C TRP A 101 14.36 -22.53 2.54
N ILE A 102 14.07 -22.75 1.26
CA ILE A 102 14.42 -24.01 0.60
C ILE A 102 15.94 -24.23 0.66
N ASP A 103 16.73 -23.20 0.36
CA ASP A 103 18.19 -23.30 0.38
C ASP A 103 18.74 -23.63 1.77
N GLY A 104 18.28 -22.93 2.82
CA GLY A 104 18.70 -23.22 4.18
C GLY A 104 18.32 -24.63 4.63
N ALA A 105 17.11 -25.09 4.31
CA ALA A 105 16.61 -26.39 4.76
C ALA A 105 17.38 -27.56 4.12
N PHE A 106 17.69 -27.48 2.82
CA PHE A 106 18.40 -28.55 2.11
C PHE A 106 19.92 -28.37 2.16
N GLY A 107 20.41 -27.14 2.13
CA GLY A 107 21.83 -26.82 2.24
C GLY A 107 22.44 -27.25 3.58
N GLU A 108 21.71 -27.09 4.69
CA GLU A 108 22.17 -27.56 6.01
C GLU A 108 22.27 -29.09 6.08
N TYR A 109 21.33 -29.80 5.45
CA TYR A 109 21.23 -31.26 5.58
C TYR A 109 22.09 -32.02 4.55
N ASP A 110 22.07 -31.57 3.30
CA ASP A 110 22.69 -32.26 2.18
C ASP A 110 23.98 -31.57 1.70
N GLY A 111 24.25 -30.34 2.13
CA GLY A 111 25.39 -29.55 1.68
C GLY A 111 25.09 -28.67 0.45
N PRO A 112 26.10 -27.96 -0.08
CA PRO A 112 25.92 -26.93 -1.11
C PRO A 112 25.34 -27.46 -2.44
N ASP A 113 25.56 -28.75 -2.74
CA ASP A 113 25.14 -29.41 -3.97
C ASP A 113 23.79 -30.13 -3.83
N TRP A 114 22.93 -29.73 -2.88
CA TRP A 114 21.61 -30.34 -2.68
C TRP A 114 20.74 -30.25 -3.94
N HIS A 115 20.88 -29.17 -4.71
CA HIS A 115 20.11 -28.90 -5.93
C HIS A 115 20.41 -29.89 -7.07
N LEU A 116 21.53 -30.62 -7.05
CA LEU A 116 21.83 -31.69 -8.01
C LEU A 116 21.11 -33.01 -7.65
N ARG A 117 20.49 -33.08 -6.47
CA ARG A 117 19.85 -34.29 -5.93
C ARG A 117 18.33 -34.15 -5.76
N LEU A 118 17.67 -33.29 -6.56
CA LEU A 118 16.22 -33.02 -6.45
C LEU A 118 15.35 -34.28 -6.33
N ARG A 119 15.67 -35.35 -7.07
CA ARG A 119 14.92 -36.63 -7.05
C ARG A 119 14.98 -37.36 -5.69
N GLN A 120 15.94 -37.03 -4.83
CA GLN A 120 16.02 -37.53 -3.45
C GLN A 120 15.08 -36.79 -2.48
N HIS A 121 14.63 -35.59 -2.87
CA HIS A 121 13.87 -34.68 -2.00
C HIS A 121 12.43 -34.47 -2.47
N PHE A 122 12.17 -34.58 -3.77
CA PHE A 122 10.90 -34.24 -4.39
C PHE A 122 10.37 -35.38 -5.25
N ARG A 123 9.06 -35.38 -5.49
CA ARG A 123 8.44 -36.37 -6.37
C ARG A 123 8.95 -36.21 -7.80
N THR A 124 9.04 -37.32 -8.51
CA THR A 124 9.45 -37.38 -9.93
C THR A 124 8.71 -36.36 -10.78
N ASP A 125 7.38 -36.24 -10.62
CA ASP A 125 6.56 -35.30 -11.41
C ASP A 125 6.88 -33.81 -11.16
N THR A 126 7.40 -33.47 -9.97
CA THR A 126 7.82 -32.10 -9.68
C THR A 126 9.22 -31.84 -10.23
N VAL A 127 10.13 -32.81 -10.13
CA VAL A 127 11.47 -32.69 -10.73
C VAL A 127 11.36 -32.57 -12.24
N ASP A 128 10.59 -33.44 -12.89
CA ASP A 128 10.43 -33.41 -14.35
C ASP A 128 9.84 -32.08 -14.84
N ARG A 129 8.91 -31.48 -14.07
CA ARG A 129 8.37 -30.14 -14.38
C ARG A 129 9.40 -29.03 -14.24
N ILE A 130 10.24 -29.08 -13.20
CA ILE A 130 11.32 -28.11 -13.00
C ILE A 130 12.34 -28.23 -14.13
N GLU A 131 12.78 -29.45 -14.45
CA GLU A 131 13.71 -29.71 -15.55
C GLU A 131 13.14 -29.23 -16.89
N ALA A 132 11.85 -29.46 -17.16
CA ALA A 132 11.19 -28.96 -18.36
C ALA A 132 11.15 -27.42 -18.44
N ASP A 133 10.83 -26.72 -17.35
CA ASP A 133 10.83 -25.24 -17.31
C ASP A 133 12.25 -24.67 -17.50
N LEU A 134 13.26 -25.29 -16.90
CA LEU A 134 14.66 -24.93 -17.11
C LEU A 134 15.10 -25.16 -18.56
N GLN A 135 14.72 -26.28 -19.17
CA GLN A 135 15.03 -26.57 -20.58
C GLN A 135 14.39 -25.56 -21.52
N LEU A 136 13.15 -25.12 -21.28
CA LEU A 136 12.51 -24.05 -22.06
C LEU A 136 13.32 -22.74 -22.00
N ARG A 137 14.06 -22.51 -20.90
CA ARG A 137 14.97 -21.37 -20.71
C ARG A 137 16.41 -21.65 -21.17
N LYS A 138 16.67 -22.83 -21.75
CA LYS A 138 18.00 -23.32 -22.15
C LYS A 138 18.99 -23.42 -20.98
N LEU A 139 18.48 -23.74 -19.79
CA LEU A 139 19.26 -23.97 -18.58
C LEU A 139 19.32 -25.47 -18.25
N SER A 140 20.36 -25.90 -17.55
CA SER A 140 20.51 -27.27 -17.04
C SER A 140 20.86 -27.26 -15.56
N LEU A 141 20.49 -28.30 -14.82
CA LEU A 141 20.79 -28.41 -13.39
C LEU A 141 22.29 -28.34 -13.09
N ALA A 142 23.11 -28.98 -13.92
CA ALA A 142 24.57 -28.97 -13.78
C ALA A 142 25.22 -27.61 -14.12
N GLY A 143 24.46 -26.67 -14.70
CA GLY A 143 24.94 -25.33 -15.04
C GLY A 143 24.90 -24.35 -13.86
N PHE A 144 24.24 -24.69 -12.75
CA PHE A 144 24.18 -23.85 -11.56
C PHE A 144 25.39 -24.10 -10.65
N GLN A 145 25.95 -23.04 -10.08
CA GLN A 145 27.12 -23.12 -9.20
C GLN A 145 26.74 -23.39 -7.74
N SER A 146 25.49 -23.08 -7.37
CA SER A 146 24.98 -23.22 -6.00
C SER A 146 23.47 -23.48 -5.98
N GLY A 147 22.97 -23.92 -4.82
CA GLY A 147 21.53 -24.03 -4.57
C GLY A 147 20.79 -22.69 -4.69
N ALA A 148 21.41 -21.59 -4.25
CA ALA A 148 20.88 -20.24 -4.40
C ALA A 148 20.70 -19.85 -5.88
N ASP A 149 21.73 -20.06 -6.72
CA ASP A 149 21.65 -19.73 -8.16
C ASP A 149 20.56 -20.54 -8.87
N PHE A 150 20.43 -21.81 -8.50
CA PHE A 150 19.36 -22.67 -8.99
C PHE A 150 17.98 -22.12 -8.61
N LEU A 151 17.78 -21.73 -7.34
CA LEU A 151 16.50 -21.22 -6.86
C LEU A 151 16.11 -19.88 -7.46
N ASP A 152 17.08 -19.02 -7.78
CA ASP A 152 16.83 -17.74 -8.45
C ASP A 152 16.30 -17.92 -9.88
N ALA A 153 16.64 -19.03 -10.54
CA ALA A 153 16.09 -19.37 -11.86
C ALA A 153 14.64 -19.88 -11.81
N LEU A 154 14.14 -20.27 -10.64
CA LEU A 154 12.81 -20.87 -10.48
C LEU A 154 11.70 -19.82 -10.27
N GLU A 155 10.54 -20.08 -10.87
CA GLU A 155 9.33 -19.32 -10.59
C GLU A 155 8.63 -19.73 -9.29
N LEU A 156 7.77 -18.86 -8.76
CA LEU A 156 6.93 -19.14 -7.58
C LEU A 156 6.15 -20.46 -7.70
N GLY A 157 5.68 -20.83 -8.90
CA GLY A 157 4.98 -22.09 -9.13
C GLY A 157 5.84 -23.33 -8.86
N ALA A 158 7.12 -23.28 -9.22
CA ALA A 158 8.11 -24.32 -8.95
C ALA A 158 8.46 -24.35 -7.45
N LEU A 159 8.75 -23.20 -6.84
CA LEU A 159 9.03 -23.07 -5.41
C LEU A 159 7.87 -23.64 -4.56
N ARG A 160 6.62 -23.32 -4.91
CA ARG A 160 5.42 -23.87 -4.27
C ARG A 160 5.36 -25.39 -4.38
N SER A 161 5.69 -25.94 -5.56
CA SER A 161 5.65 -27.38 -5.79
C SER A 161 6.73 -28.10 -4.98
N MET A 162 7.93 -27.52 -4.88
CA MET A 162 9.00 -28.02 -4.02
C MET A 162 8.57 -28.03 -2.55
N ILE A 163 7.98 -26.94 -2.06
CA ILE A 163 7.48 -26.87 -0.68
C ILE A 163 6.42 -27.93 -0.43
N ARG A 164 5.39 -28.00 -1.30
CA ARG A 164 4.31 -29.00 -1.22
C ARG A 164 4.86 -30.43 -1.20
N ASP A 165 5.83 -30.73 -2.06
CA ASP A 165 6.37 -32.08 -2.19
C ASP A 165 7.33 -32.41 -1.05
N GLY A 166 8.15 -31.46 -0.59
CA GLY A 166 8.97 -31.61 0.60
C GLY A 166 8.13 -31.92 1.86
N TYR A 167 6.90 -31.39 1.94
CA TYR A 167 5.93 -31.79 2.96
C TYR A 167 5.48 -33.25 2.83
N ASN A 168 5.11 -33.65 1.62
CA ASN A 168 4.44 -34.93 1.38
C ASN A 168 5.40 -36.12 1.27
N ALA A 169 6.59 -35.91 0.72
CA ALA A 169 7.54 -36.98 0.39
C ALA A 169 8.32 -37.48 1.61
N ALA A 170 8.55 -36.62 2.61
CA ALA A 170 9.32 -36.98 3.79
C ALA A 170 8.80 -36.24 5.04
N PRO A 171 7.77 -36.77 5.75
CA PRO A 171 7.18 -36.11 6.93
C PRO A 171 8.18 -35.77 8.04
N HIS A 172 9.29 -36.51 8.14
CA HIS A 172 10.38 -36.22 9.07
C HIS A 172 11.26 -35.05 8.61
N ARG A 173 11.42 -34.84 7.29
CA ARG A 173 12.13 -33.70 6.66
C ARG A 173 11.22 -32.49 6.43
N ALA A 174 9.90 -32.67 6.42
CA ALA A 174 8.93 -31.57 6.45
C ALA A 174 9.15 -30.62 7.65
N ARG A 175 9.80 -31.12 8.72
CA ARG A 175 10.27 -30.33 9.87
C ARG A 175 11.46 -29.42 9.57
N LEU A 176 12.28 -29.76 8.55
CA LEU A 176 13.36 -28.89 8.05
C LEU A 176 12.77 -27.73 7.26
N LEU A 177 11.67 -28.01 6.56
CA LEU A 177 10.92 -26.94 5.92
C LEU A 177 10.21 -26.11 7.01
N LEU A 178 9.32 -26.63 7.85
CA LEU A 178 8.59 -25.76 8.79
C LEU A 178 9.54 -24.97 9.71
N PRO A 179 9.49 -23.61 9.73
CA PRO A 179 10.23 -22.87 10.73
C PRO A 179 9.83 -23.42 12.10
N ARG A 180 10.81 -23.76 12.94
CA ARG A 180 10.55 -23.87 14.38
C ARG A 180 10.11 -22.49 14.83
N LEU A 181 8.80 -22.28 14.94
CA LEU A 181 8.29 -21.09 15.62
C LEU A 181 8.91 -21.09 17.02
N PRO A 182 9.33 -19.92 17.54
CA PRO A 182 9.77 -19.80 18.92
C PRO A 182 8.75 -20.49 19.82
N THR A 183 9.22 -21.44 20.63
CA THR A 183 8.40 -22.33 21.47
C THR A 183 7.68 -21.60 22.61
N ASP A 184 7.77 -20.27 22.66
CA ASP A 184 6.91 -19.45 23.49
C ASP A 184 5.47 -19.70 23.09
N LYS A 185 4.71 -20.28 24.03
CA LYS A 185 3.29 -20.68 23.93
C LYS A 185 2.35 -19.57 23.42
N ALA A 186 2.83 -18.34 23.25
CA ALA A 186 2.11 -17.19 22.72
C ALA A 186 2.12 -17.07 21.18
N SER A 187 3.05 -17.70 20.45
CA SER A 187 3.21 -17.51 18.99
C SER A 187 2.27 -18.35 18.10
N GLY A 188 1.43 -19.18 18.72
CA GLY A 188 0.38 -19.94 18.04
C GLY A 188 0.88 -21.24 17.37
N PRO A 189 -0.05 -22.14 17.00
CA PRO A 189 0.29 -23.47 16.52
C PRO A 189 1.06 -23.43 15.18
N TYR A 190 1.88 -24.46 14.98
CA TYR A 190 2.45 -24.90 13.71
C TYR A 190 1.54 -24.53 12.53
N LEU A 191 2.10 -23.90 11.48
CA LEU A 191 1.31 -23.63 10.28
C LEU A 191 0.99 -24.98 9.62
N GLU A 192 -0.28 -25.38 9.69
CA GLU A 192 -0.71 -26.64 9.09
C GLU A 192 -0.35 -26.63 7.58
N PRO A 193 0.25 -27.70 7.04
CA PRO A 193 0.68 -27.75 5.64
C PRO A 193 -0.43 -27.37 4.64
N LYS A 194 -1.68 -27.73 4.94
CA LYS A 194 -2.86 -27.34 4.15
C LYS A 194 -3.09 -25.83 4.13
N ARG A 195 -2.92 -25.16 5.27
CA ARG A 195 -3.06 -23.69 5.37
C ARG A 195 -1.96 -22.99 4.58
N LEU A 196 -0.71 -23.45 4.71
CA LEU A 196 0.42 -22.92 3.93
C LEU A 196 0.19 -23.08 2.42
N GLN A 197 -0.21 -24.27 1.98
CA GLN A 197 -0.53 -24.53 0.57
C GLN A 197 -1.64 -23.61 0.08
N SER A 198 -2.70 -23.44 0.86
CA SER A 198 -3.80 -22.51 0.55
C SER A 198 -3.32 -21.06 0.42
N GLN A 199 -2.45 -20.60 1.32
CA GLN A 199 -1.85 -19.27 1.26
C GLN A 199 -0.98 -19.09 0.01
N LEU A 200 -0.07 -20.02 -0.27
CA LEU A 200 0.79 -19.99 -1.46
C LEU A 200 -0.02 -20.03 -2.77
N TRP A 201 -1.15 -20.74 -2.78
CA TRP A 201 -2.07 -20.76 -3.92
C TRP A 201 -2.69 -19.37 -4.15
N ARG A 202 -3.21 -18.74 -3.09
CA ARG A 202 -3.76 -17.38 -3.15
C ARG A 202 -2.72 -16.33 -3.56
N LEU A 203 -1.48 -16.47 -3.09
CA LEU A 203 -0.37 -15.60 -3.51
C LEU A 203 -0.11 -15.72 -5.01
N ASN A 204 -0.14 -16.94 -5.55
CA ASN A 204 0.03 -17.16 -6.98
C ASN A 204 -1.11 -16.54 -7.80
N ASP A 205 -2.35 -16.58 -7.31
CA ASP A 205 -3.48 -15.90 -7.95
C ASP A 205 -3.28 -14.39 -7.99
N VAL A 206 -2.89 -13.80 -6.85
CA VAL A 206 -2.60 -12.35 -6.76
C VAL A 206 -1.41 -12.00 -7.64
N ARG A 207 -0.38 -12.84 -7.72
CA ARG A 207 0.75 -12.65 -8.64
C ARG A 207 0.27 -12.62 -10.08
N ASN A 208 -0.56 -13.57 -10.50
CA ASN A 208 -1.13 -13.57 -11.84
C ASN A 208 -1.95 -12.30 -12.09
N ASP A 209 -2.77 -11.87 -11.14
CA ASP A 209 -3.53 -10.63 -11.26
C ASP A 209 -2.61 -9.42 -11.42
N VAL A 210 -1.55 -9.32 -10.61
CA VAL A 210 -0.56 -8.24 -10.70
C VAL A 210 0.19 -8.26 -12.04
N MET A 211 0.69 -9.43 -12.48
CA MET A 211 1.47 -9.58 -13.72
C MET A 211 0.63 -9.34 -14.99
N HIS A 212 -0.69 -9.56 -14.90
CA HIS A 212 -1.63 -9.27 -15.98
C HIS A 212 -2.32 -7.90 -15.83
N HIS A 213 -1.81 -7.03 -14.95
CA HIS A 213 -2.36 -5.69 -14.69
C HIS A 213 -3.86 -5.68 -14.34
N ARG A 214 -4.34 -6.73 -13.67
CA ARG A 214 -5.71 -6.80 -13.15
C ARG A 214 -5.81 -6.00 -11.86
N LEU A 215 -6.92 -5.29 -11.69
CA LEU A 215 -7.13 -4.44 -10.53
C LEU A 215 -7.43 -5.28 -9.29
N LEU A 216 -6.64 -5.10 -8.24
CA LEU A 216 -6.91 -5.70 -6.93
C LEU A 216 -7.95 -4.85 -6.20
N THR A 217 -9.07 -5.47 -5.81
CA THR A 217 -10.03 -4.83 -4.91
C THR A 217 -9.42 -4.62 -3.52
N THR A 218 -9.96 -3.68 -2.73
CA THR A 218 -9.50 -3.48 -1.34
C THR A 218 -9.61 -4.77 -0.52
N THR A 219 -10.69 -5.52 -0.68
CA THR A 219 -10.89 -6.79 0.03
C THR A 219 -9.86 -7.85 -0.38
N GLN A 220 -9.58 -7.99 -1.68
CA GLN A 220 -8.53 -8.90 -2.17
C GLN A 220 -7.16 -8.48 -1.62
N PHE A 221 -6.82 -7.19 -1.70
CA PHE A 221 -5.55 -6.67 -1.22
C PHE A 221 -5.37 -6.86 0.30
N GLN A 222 -6.39 -6.58 1.11
CA GLN A 222 -6.32 -6.77 2.56
C GLN A 222 -6.21 -8.26 2.95
N ARG A 223 -6.92 -9.14 2.25
CA ARG A 223 -6.78 -10.59 2.44
C ARG A 223 -5.36 -11.05 2.07
N PHE A 224 -4.86 -10.61 0.93
CA PHE A 224 -3.48 -10.85 0.49
C PHE A 224 -2.46 -10.35 1.52
N LEU A 225 -2.63 -9.12 2.02
CA LEU A 225 -1.74 -8.54 3.02
C LEU A 225 -1.74 -9.37 4.33
N GLY A 226 -2.90 -9.88 4.74
CA GLY A 226 -3.01 -10.82 5.85
C GLY A 226 -2.24 -12.11 5.61
N ASP A 227 -2.38 -12.72 4.43
CA ASP A 227 -1.66 -13.94 4.05
C ASP A 227 -0.14 -13.74 3.99
N VAL A 228 0.32 -12.62 3.41
CA VAL A 228 1.75 -12.28 3.35
C VAL A 228 2.30 -12.02 4.75
N ARG A 229 1.62 -11.23 5.57
CA ARG A 229 2.05 -10.95 6.95
C ARG A 229 2.15 -12.22 7.76
N ASP A 230 1.15 -13.10 7.67
CA ASP A 230 1.19 -14.40 8.32
C ASP A 230 2.40 -15.23 7.90
N LEU A 231 2.81 -15.19 6.63
CA LEU A 231 3.96 -15.93 6.12
C LEU A 231 5.30 -15.32 6.54
N LEU A 232 5.42 -14.00 6.47
CA LEU A 232 6.67 -13.29 6.77
C LEU A 232 6.91 -13.13 8.29
N LEU A 233 5.88 -12.80 9.08
CA LEU A 233 6.01 -12.64 10.55
C LEU A 233 6.48 -13.93 11.24
N ARG A 234 6.10 -15.10 10.70
CA ARG A 234 6.47 -16.41 11.27
C ARG A 234 7.95 -16.78 11.07
N ARG A 235 8.74 -15.89 10.48
CA ARG A 235 10.18 -16.06 10.22
C ARG A 235 11.04 -15.02 10.93
N ASP A 236 10.47 -14.28 11.88
CA ASP A 236 11.10 -13.08 12.45
C ASP A 236 11.56 -12.10 11.36
N PHE A 237 10.93 -12.17 10.18
CA PHE A 237 11.24 -11.29 9.06
C PHE A 237 10.66 -9.92 9.40
N ASP A 238 11.54 -8.95 9.58
CA ASP A 238 11.14 -7.57 9.84
C ASP A 238 10.62 -6.94 8.54
N ILE A 239 9.33 -7.19 8.27
CA ILE A 239 8.61 -6.71 7.09
C ILE A 239 8.72 -5.19 7.01
N ASP A 240 8.54 -4.50 8.13
CA ASP A 240 8.51 -3.04 8.17
C ASP A 240 9.88 -2.45 7.84
N ARG A 241 10.96 -3.01 8.41
CA ARG A 241 12.34 -2.60 8.09
C ARG A 241 12.75 -2.97 6.66
N THR A 242 12.20 -4.05 6.11
CA THR A 242 12.51 -4.45 4.74
C THR A 242 11.79 -3.56 3.71
N ILE A 243 10.50 -3.30 3.93
CA ILE A 243 9.75 -2.32 3.14
C ILE A 243 10.43 -0.95 3.22
N GLU A 244 10.90 -0.56 4.41
CA GLU A 244 11.70 0.65 4.58
C GLU A 244 12.93 0.69 3.66
N ARG A 245 13.77 -0.36 3.69
CA ARG A 245 14.98 -0.40 2.87
C ARG A 245 14.66 -0.34 1.38
N VAL A 246 13.61 -1.05 0.94
CA VAL A 246 13.20 -1.05 -0.47
C VAL A 246 12.67 0.33 -0.88
N GLU A 247 11.85 0.97 -0.06
CA GLU A 247 11.36 2.33 -0.34
C GLU A 247 12.49 3.37 -0.31
N THR A 248 13.43 3.28 0.62
CA THR A 248 14.63 4.15 0.64
C THR A 248 15.45 3.98 -0.63
N GLY A 249 15.73 2.73 -1.04
CA GLY A 249 16.45 2.45 -2.29
C GLY A 249 15.69 2.94 -3.52
N ARG A 250 14.36 2.83 -3.52
CA ARG A 250 13.49 3.33 -4.60
C ARG A 250 13.52 4.86 -4.69
N LEU A 251 13.46 5.56 -3.55
CA LEU A 251 13.57 7.03 -3.50
C LEU A 251 14.93 7.50 -4.00
N GLN A 252 16.01 6.84 -3.55
CA GLN A 252 17.36 7.14 -4.01
C GLN A 252 17.50 6.93 -5.53
N ALA A 253 16.98 5.82 -6.06
CA ALA A 253 16.98 5.57 -7.51
C ALA A 253 16.20 6.61 -8.33
N VAL A 254 15.17 7.23 -7.74
CA VAL A 254 14.42 8.34 -8.37
C VAL A 254 15.24 9.63 -8.34
N ASP A 255 15.94 9.91 -7.26
CA ASP A 255 16.82 11.08 -7.17
C ASP A 255 18.04 10.93 -8.11
N ASP A 256 18.52 9.71 -8.30
CA ASP A 256 19.61 9.36 -9.22
C ASP A 256 19.15 9.27 -10.70
N ALA A 257 17.84 9.24 -10.96
CA ALA A 257 17.31 9.13 -12.31
C ALA A 257 17.63 10.39 -13.16
N PRO A 258 17.72 10.31 -14.50
CA PRO A 258 17.86 11.48 -15.35
C PRO A 258 16.74 12.52 -15.13
N GLU A 259 17.04 13.81 -15.31
CA GLU A 259 16.11 14.92 -15.03
C GLU A 259 14.74 14.79 -15.75
N TRP A 260 14.75 14.25 -16.97
CA TRP A 260 13.53 14.00 -17.75
C TRP A 260 12.61 12.91 -17.17
N LEU A 261 13.14 12.00 -16.34
CA LEU A 261 12.39 10.99 -15.57
C LEU A 261 11.92 11.54 -14.20
N ARG A 262 12.60 12.56 -13.68
CA ARG A 262 12.27 13.27 -12.42
C ARG A 262 11.09 14.25 -12.54
N ALA A 263 10.35 14.22 -13.65
CA ALA A 263 9.24 15.12 -13.94
C ALA A 263 8.20 15.19 -12.78
N PRO A 264 7.48 16.33 -12.62
CA PRO A 264 6.58 16.56 -11.48
C PRO A 264 5.50 15.49 -11.29
N ALA A 265 5.06 14.84 -12.37
CA ALA A 265 4.10 13.74 -12.32
C ALA A 265 4.64 12.49 -11.59
N SER A 266 5.95 12.21 -11.70
CA SER A 266 6.63 11.10 -11.01
C SER A 266 6.68 11.34 -9.50
N ARG A 267 6.99 12.58 -9.07
CA ARG A 267 6.99 12.99 -7.66
C ARG A 267 5.58 13.13 -7.08
N ALA A 268 4.61 13.61 -7.86
CA ALA A 268 3.21 13.76 -7.44
C ALA A 268 2.53 12.39 -7.24
N VAL A 269 2.78 11.41 -8.12
CA VAL A 269 2.26 10.04 -7.95
C VAL A 269 2.86 9.37 -6.70
N MET A 270 4.06 9.74 -6.29
CA MET A 270 4.78 9.16 -5.15
C MET A 270 4.51 9.85 -3.79
N THR A 271 4.10 11.11 -3.79
CA THR A 271 3.66 11.86 -2.57
C THR A 271 2.15 11.73 -2.30
N HIS A 272 1.40 11.13 -3.23
CA HIS A 272 -0.06 10.93 -3.12
C HIS A 272 -0.50 9.66 -2.38
N THR A 273 0.40 8.96 -1.70
CA THR A 273 -0.03 8.02 -0.66
C THR A 273 0.16 8.69 0.70
N PRO A 274 -0.92 9.12 1.38
CA PRO A 274 -0.87 9.60 2.76
C PRO A 274 -0.04 8.70 3.67
N ASN A 275 0.00 7.40 3.38
CA ASN A 275 0.77 6.40 4.13
C ASN A 275 2.29 6.60 4.07
N LEU A 276 2.91 6.96 2.92
CA LEU A 276 4.38 7.06 2.83
C LEU A 276 4.89 8.30 3.57
N LEU A 277 4.29 9.46 3.34
CA LEU A 277 4.63 10.69 4.05
C LEU A 277 4.37 10.54 5.56
N THR A 278 3.27 9.90 5.94
CA THR A 278 2.97 9.61 7.35
C THR A 278 4.06 8.74 7.98
N GLN A 279 4.51 7.69 7.28
CA GLN A 279 5.58 6.83 7.79
C GLN A 279 6.92 7.57 7.92
N GLN A 280 7.31 8.36 6.91
CA GLN A 280 8.52 9.17 6.94
C GLN A 280 8.48 10.17 8.11
N LEU A 281 7.35 10.86 8.29
CA LEU A 281 7.17 11.78 9.40
C LEU A 281 7.24 11.06 10.75
N LEU A 282 6.59 9.90 10.90
CA LEU A 282 6.67 9.12 12.15
C LEU A 282 8.11 8.74 12.50
N ARG A 283 8.93 8.38 11.51
CA ARG A 283 10.36 8.09 11.72
C ARG A 283 11.13 9.33 12.11
N ALA A 284 10.96 10.43 11.37
CA ALA A 284 11.63 11.70 11.66
C ALA A 284 11.26 12.20 13.06
N LEU A 285 9.98 12.08 13.46
CA LEU A 285 9.51 12.44 14.80
C LEU A 285 10.15 11.58 15.89
N ARG A 286 10.29 10.27 15.68
CA ARG A 286 10.97 9.40 16.64
C ARG A 286 12.47 9.68 16.73
N ALA A 287 13.10 10.10 15.64
CA ALA A 287 14.51 10.46 15.63
C ALA A 287 14.77 11.81 16.33
N GLU A 288 13.93 12.81 16.08
CA GLU A 288 14.16 14.18 16.55
C GLU A 288 13.44 14.54 17.86
N VAL A 289 12.46 13.75 18.30
CA VAL A 289 11.67 14.02 19.53
C VAL A 289 11.80 12.86 20.52
N PRO A 290 12.71 12.96 21.51
CA PRO A 290 12.98 11.88 22.47
C PRO A 290 11.74 11.41 23.22
N GLU A 291 10.81 12.31 23.54
CA GLU A 291 9.56 12.00 24.22
C GLU A 291 8.64 11.11 23.38
N ILE A 292 8.66 11.26 22.06
CA ILE A 292 7.92 10.38 21.14
C ILE A 292 8.63 9.03 21.04
N ALA A 293 9.97 9.01 20.99
CA ALA A 293 10.76 7.79 20.96
C ALA A 293 10.56 6.93 22.21
N ARG A 294 10.52 7.55 23.40
CA ARG A 294 10.26 6.87 24.68
C ARG A 294 8.79 6.50 24.91
N GLY A 295 7.88 7.04 24.10
CA GLY A 295 6.43 6.85 24.24
C GLY A 295 5.77 7.72 25.32
N ASP A 296 6.48 8.71 25.87
CA ASP A 296 5.95 9.72 26.79
C ASP A 296 4.87 10.57 26.09
N VAL A 297 5.08 10.85 24.80
CA VAL A 297 4.13 11.51 23.91
C VAL A 297 3.73 10.52 22.82
N GLN A 298 2.44 10.18 22.77
CA GLN A 298 1.87 9.28 21.78
C GLN A 298 1.26 10.07 20.62
N ILE A 299 1.54 9.62 19.39
CA ILE A 299 0.91 10.16 18.18
C ILE A 299 -0.41 9.43 17.97
N GLY A 300 -1.50 10.18 18.04
CA GLY A 300 -2.86 9.66 17.92
C GLY A 300 -3.49 9.78 16.53
N GLY A 301 -2.85 10.52 15.61
CA GLY A 301 -3.29 10.65 14.23
C GLY A 301 -2.44 11.67 13.48
N ILE A 302 -2.35 11.52 12.16
CA ILE A 302 -1.65 12.44 11.27
C ILE A 302 -2.61 12.80 10.14
N GLY A 303 -2.76 14.09 9.87
CA GLY A 303 -3.58 14.62 8.79
C GLY A 303 -2.72 15.43 7.82
N VAL A 304 -2.81 15.15 6.53
CA VAL A 304 -2.00 15.75 5.46
C VAL A 304 -2.93 16.50 4.51
N THR A 305 -2.60 17.76 4.18
CA THR A 305 -3.31 18.49 3.11
C THR A 305 -2.83 18.05 1.73
N PRO A 306 -3.70 18.08 0.70
CA PRO A 306 -3.33 17.74 -0.67
C PRO A 306 -2.48 18.82 -1.38
N ALA A 307 -2.07 19.88 -0.69
CA ALA A 307 -1.29 20.98 -1.25
C ALA A 307 0.13 20.54 -1.67
N SER A 308 0.76 21.30 -2.56
CA SER A 308 2.17 21.12 -2.95
C SER A 308 2.95 22.40 -2.64
N PRO A 309 3.82 22.41 -1.61
CA PRO A 309 4.14 21.31 -0.70
C PRO A 309 3.03 21.06 0.34
N PRO A 310 2.88 19.82 0.84
CA PRO A 310 1.81 19.46 1.76
C PRO A 310 2.02 20.07 3.15
N ARG A 311 0.92 20.30 3.87
CA ARG A 311 0.94 20.70 5.30
C ARG A 311 0.46 19.53 6.14
N VAL A 312 1.07 19.35 7.30
CA VAL A 312 0.78 18.20 8.17
C VAL A 312 0.31 18.66 9.54
N VAL A 313 -0.69 17.97 10.07
CA VAL A 313 -1.13 18.11 11.45
C VAL A 313 -0.91 16.79 12.19
N VAL A 314 -0.25 16.86 13.33
CA VAL A 314 0.05 15.70 14.18
C VAL A 314 -0.73 15.82 15.48
N ALA A 315 -1.70 14.94 15.68
CA ALA A 315 -2.47 14.86 16.92
C ALA A 315 -1.68 14.09 17.97
N VAL A 316 -1.35 14.72 19.09
CA VAL A 316 -0.50 14.15 20.14
C VAL A 316 -1.22 14.05 21.49
N THR A 317 -0.87 13.06 22.30
CA THR A 317 -1.37 12.87 23.67
C THR A 317 -0.24 12.45 24.60
N ALA A 318 -0.35 12.79 25.89
CA ALA A 318 0.60 12.39 26.92
C ALA A 318 -0.15 12.14 28.23
N ARG A 319 0.36 11.22 29.07
CA ARG A 319 -0.29 10.87 30.33
C ARG A 319 0.10 11.88 31.43
N GLY A 320 -0.89 12.57 31.98
CA GLY A 320 -0.71 13.43 33.16
C GLY A 320 0.00 14.78 32.89
N VAL A 321 0.40 15.06 31.66
CA VAL A 321 1.09 16.30 31.26
C VAL A 321 0.57 16.81 29.92
N ASP A 322 0.79 18.09 29.63
CA ASP A 322 0.51 18.64 28.29
C ASP A 322 1.55 18.11 27.27
N PRO A 323 1.12 17.47 26.17
CA PRO A 323 2.05 17.00 25.16
C PRO A 323 2.67 18.13 24.33
N LEU A 324 2.02 19.28 24.18
CA LEU A 324 2.46 20.31 23.21
C LEU A 324 3.83 20.93 23.54
N PRO A 325 4.17 21.28 24.79
CA PRO A 325 5.49 21.82 25.13
C PRO A 325 6.65 20.85 24.90
N ARG A 326 6.35 19.56 24.71
CA ARG A 326 7.32 18.48 24.44
C ARG A 326 7.47 18.23 22.94
N CYS A 327 6.65 18.82 22.11
CA CYS A 327 6.78 18.75 20.66
C CYS A 327 7.70 19.88 20.16
N PRO A 328 8.37 19.70 19.01
CA PRO A 328 9.16 20.76 18.40
C PRO A 328 8.35 22.03 18.18
N SER A 329 8.84 23.14 18.73
CA SER A 329 8.25 24.46 18.49
C SER A 329 8.52 24.93 17.06
N PRO A 330 7.63 25.75 16.48
CA PRO A 330 7.89 26.42 15.20
C PRO A 330 9.24 27.15 15.23
N GLY A 331 10.06 26.96 14.20
CA GLY A 331 11.40 27.56 14.09
C GLY A 331 12.52 26.87 14.88
N SER A 332 12.22 25.88 15.73
CA SER A 332 13.26 25.09 16.40
C SER A 332 14.11 24.29 15.40
N ALA A 333 15.37 24.00 15.76
CA ALA A 333 16.25 23.18 14.93
C ALA A 333 15.64 21.79 14.64
N ALA A 334 14.97 21.19 15.63
CA ALA A 334 14.24 19.93 15.46
C ALA A 334 13.11 20.07 14.43
N MET A 335 12.30 21.15 14.50
CA MET A 335 11.26 21.41 13.49
C MET A 335 11.86 21.58 12.09
N GLN A 336 12.94 22.35 11.95
CA GLN A 336 13.59 22.56 10.65
C GLN A 336 14.10 21.25 10.04
N LYS A 337 14.68 20.37 10.86
CA LYS A 337 15.07 19.02 10.41
C LYS A 337 13.87 18.17 10.00
N LEU A 338 12.76 18.23 10.74
CA LEU A 338 11.53 17.52 10.37
C LEU A 338 10.99 18.00 9.02
N LEU A 339 10.92 19.31 8.81
CA LEU A 339 10.48 19.91 7.54
C LEU A 339 11.39 19.49 6.40
N HIS A 340 12.71 19.59 6.59
CA HIS A 340 13.70 19.18 5.58
C HIS A 340 13.61 17.68 5.26
N ALA A 341 13.50 16.82 6.27
CA ALA A 341 13.46 15.37 6.11
C ALA A 341 12.18 14.88 5.41
N THR A 342 11.07 15.60 5.57
CA THR A 342 9.76 15.18 5.04
C THR A 342 9.33 15.94 3.78
N GLY A 343 10.01 17.03 3.43
CA GLY A 343 9.67 17.87 2.28
C GLY A 343 8.32 18.58 2.41
N VAL A 344 7.77 18.66 3.62
CA VAL A 344 6.48 19.31 3.91
C VAL A 344 6.68 20.80 4.15
N LEU A 345 5.65 21.58 3.85
CA LEU A 345 5.66 23.03 4.03
C LEU A 345 5.60 23.42 5.52
N ASP A 346 4.79 22.69 6.29
CA ASP A 346 4.53 22.99 7.70
C ASP A 346 4.09 21.72 8.45
N ILE A 347 4.45 21.64 9.74
CA ILE A 347 4.01 20.60 10.67
C ILE A 347 3.45 21.29 11.92
N ARG A 348 2.15 21.12 12.16
CA ARG A 348 1.47 21.64 13.34
C ARG A 348 1.10 20.53 14.30
N PHE A 349 1.53 20.64 15.55
CA PHE A 349 1.10 19.73 16.61
C PHE A 349 -0.20 20.22 17.24
N VAL A 350 -1.15 19.31 17.43
CA VAL A 350 -2.42 19.59 18.12
C VAL A 350 -2.66 18.57 19.22
N ARG A 351 -3.25 19.01 20.32
CA ARG A 351 -3.57 18.09 21.42
C ARG A 351 -4.76 17.22 21.04
N ARG A 352 -4.57 15.90 21.09
CA ARG A 352 -5.67 14.94 20.98
C ARG A 352 -6.46 14.90 22.28
N SER A 353 -7.76 15.14 22.19
CA SER A 353 -8.70 15.03 23.30
C SER A 353 -9.75 13.97 23.00
N PHE A 354 -9.74 12.86 23.75
CA PHE A 354 -10.75 11.81 23.61
C PHE A 354 -12.11 12.21 24.20
N ARG A 355 -12.11 13.09 25.21
CA ARG A 355 -13.33 13.52 25.90
C ARG A 355 -14.04 14.67 25.19
N ASP A 356 -13.33 15.38 24.33
CA ASP A 356 -13.83 16.57 23.64
C ASP A 356 -13.23 16.62 22.22
N PRO A 357 -13.83 15.89 21.25
CA PRO A 357 -13.36 15.88 19.88
C PRO A 357 -13.54 17.25 19.19
N ILE A 358 -14.49 18.08 19.62
CA ILE A 358 -14.70 19.44 19.11
C ILE A 358 -13.45 20.29 19.34
N ARG A 359 -12.79 20.19 20.50
CA ARG A 359 -11.51 20.89 20.75
C ARG A 359 -10.42 20.49 19.76
N LEU A 360 -10.31 19.20 19.44
CA LEU A 360 -9.35 18.72 18.45
C LEU A 360 -9.66 19.30 17.06
N VAL A 361 -10.93 19.21 16.63
CA VAL A 361 -11.35 19.75 15.33
C VAL A 361 -11.10 21.26 15.26
N ASN A 362 -11.46 22.02 16.28
CA ASN A 362 -11.22 23.47 16.33
C ASN A 362 -9.72 23.82 16.34
N ALA A 363 -8.86 22.99 16.93
CA ALA A 363 -7.41 23.19 16.85
C ALA A 363 -6.87 22.95 15.44
N ILE A 364 -7.43 21.99 14.70
CA ILE A 364 -7.06 21.70 13.30
C ILE A 364 -7.61 22.79 12.37
N LEU A 365 -8.82 23.28 12.60
CA LEU A 365 -9.49 24.21 11.69
C LEU A 365 -9.25 25.69 12.01
N ALA A 366 -8.44 26.01 13.03
CA ALA A 366 -8.14 27.39 13.39
C ALA A 366 -7.66 28.20 12.16
N PRO A 367 -8.23 29.39 11.89
CA PRO A 367 -9.07 30.19 12.80
C PRO A 367 -10.58 29.88 12.78
N LEU A 368 -11.06 28.93 11.97
CA LEU A 368 -12.48 28.57 11.91
C LEU A 368 -12.98 28.00 13.23
N ARG A 369 -14.25 28.26 13.54
CA ARG A 369 -14.95 27.77 14.73
C ARG A 369 -16.09 26.85 14.31
N VAL A 370 -15.99 25.59 14.71
CA VAL A 370 -17.05 24.59 14.59
C VAL A 370 -18.04 24.82 15.74
N THR A 371 -19.31 24.99 15.41
CA THR A 371 -20.40 25.18 16.38
C THR A 371 -20.75 23.86 17.07
N SER A 372 -20.86 22.78 16.30
CA SER A 372 -21.14 21.44 16.82
C SER A 372 -20.53 20.34 15.95
N LEU A 373 -20.28 19.19 16.58
CA LEU A 373 -19.84 17.96 15.92
C LEU A 373 -20.83 16.85 16.30
N THR A 374 -21.50 16.30 15.30
CA THR A 374 -22.51 15.25 15.48
C THR A 374 -22.04 13.99 14.78
N ALA A 375 -21.84 12.90 15.51
CA ALA A 375 -21.60 11.59 14.90
C ALA A 375 -22.93 11.04 14.37
N VAL A 376 -23.00 10.75 13.08
CA VAL A 376 -24.21 10.19 12.43
C VAL A 376 -24.18 8.67 12.47
N ASP A 377 -23.00 8.10 12.18
CA ASP A 377 -22.72 6.67 12.23
C ASP A 377 -21.24 6.45 12.63
N SER A 378 -20.77 5.20 12.60
CA SER A 378 -19.38 4.86 12.98
C SER A 378 -18.32 5.49 12.08
N ASP A 379 -18.69 5.89 10.87
CA ASP A 379 -17.78 6.28 9.79
C ASP A 379 -18.06 7.71 9.29
N THR A 380 -18.98 8.45 9.90
CA THR A 380 -19.43 9.77 9.44
C THR A 380 -19.70 10.73 10.60
N VAL A 381 -19.09 11.91 10.53
CA VAL A 381 -19.36 13.05 11.41
C VAL A 381 -19.83 14.25 10.61
N ILE A 382 -20.79 14.99 11.15
CA ILE A 382 -21.22 16.30 10.64
C ILE A 382 -20.55 17.37 11.48
N LEU A 383 -19.88 18.30 10.82
CA LEU A 383 -19.35 19.53 11.41
C LEU A 383 -20.28 20.68 11.03
N THR A 384 -20.86 21.32 12.03
CA THR A 384 -21.78 22.44 11.84
C THR A 384 -21.04 23.76 12.04
N PHE A 385 -21.21 24.70 11.11
CA PHE A 385 -20.58 26.02 11.13
C PHE A 385 -21.65 27.13 11.00
N PRO A 386 -21.34 28.38 11.41
CA PRO A 386 -22.18 29.52 11.06
C PRO A 386 -22.19 29.73 9.54
N LEU A 387 -23.35 30.06 8.96
CA LEU A 387 -23.49 30.33 7.52
C LEU A 387 -22.55 31.43 7.03
N THR A 388 -22.25 32.42 7.89
CA THR A 388 -21.29 33.50 7.61
C THR A 388 -19.86 33.01 7.36
N SER A 389 -19.53 31.80 7.79
CA SER A 389 -18.21 31.18 7.59
C SER A 389 -18.13 30.26 6.38
N ARG A 390 -19.22 30.11 5.60
CA ARG A 390 -19.34 29.10 4.53
C ARG A 390 -18.18 29.12 3.55
N ASP A 391 -17.90 30.28 2.97
CA ASP A 391 -16.86 30.40 1.94
C ASP A 391 -15.47 30.13 2.51
N ALA A 392 -15.21 30.58 3.74
CA ALA A 392 -13.97 30.32 4.44
C ALA A 392 -13.78 28.83 4.76
N VAL A 393 -14.85 28.12 5.17
CA VAL A 393 -14.82 26.67 5.43
C VAL A 393 -14.56 25.88 4.15
N LEU A 394 -15.22 26.24 3.04
CA LEU A 394 -15.06 25.56 1.76
C LEU A 394 -13.66 25.76 1.15
N ALA A 395 -13.01 26.88 1.45
CA ALA A 395 -11.64 27.17 1.05
C ALA A 395 -10.58 26.60 2.01
N HIS A 396 -10.97 25.96 3.13
CA HIS A 396 -10.02 25.54 4.16
C HIS A 396 -9.56 24.09 4.01
N ASP A 397 -8.27 23.92 3.69
CA ASP A 397 -7.66 22.60 3.45
C ASP A 397 -7.65 21.65 4.67
N GLY A 398 -7.87 22.19 5.87
CA GLY A 398 -7.85 21.42 7.12
C GLY A 398 -9.01 20.42 7.29
N ILE A 399 -10.09 20.51 6.50
CA ILE A 399 -11.23 19.58 6.59
C ILE A 399 -10.79 18.14 6.29
N GLU A 400 -9.91 17.95 5.31
CA GLU A 400 -9.40 16.64 4.96
C GLU A 400 -8.48 16.07 6.06
N GLN A 401 -7.69 16.94 6.71
CA GLN A 401 -6.86 16.55 7.85
C GLN A 401 -7.70 16.05 9.03
N VAL A 402 -8.85 16.70 9.29
CA VAL A 402 -9.81 16.25 10.32
C VAL A 402 -10.32 14.85 9.99
N ALA A 403 -10.75 14.62 8.74
CA ALA A 403 -11.23 13.31 8.30
C ALA A 403 -10.16 12.21 8.49
N GLN A 404 -8.91 12.50 8.12
CA GLN A 404 -7.78 11.57 8.27
C GLN A 404 -7.46 11.27 9.74
N ILE A 405 -7.37 12.29 10.60
CA ILE A 405 -7.05 12.14 12.03
C ILE A 405 -8.15 11.40 12.78
N LEU A 406 -9.42 11.68 12.47
CA LEU A 406 -10.57 11.02 13.07
C LEU A 406 -10.89 9.66 12.43
N GLN A 407 -10.24 9.32 11.31
CA GLN A 407 -10.51 8.10 10.53
C GLN A 407 -11.98 7.95 10.13
N THR A 408 -12.63 9.06 9.81
CA THR A 408 -14.07 9.16 9.51
C THR A 408 -14.30 10.03 8.29
N ARG A 409 -15.46 9.91 7.67
CA ARG A 409 -15.96 10.89 6.70
C ARG A 409 -16.45 12.13 7.44
N VAL A 410 -16.22 13.29 6.84
CA VAL A 410 -16.67 14.58 7.34
C VAL A 410 -17.70 15.16 6.38
N GLN A 411 -18.87 15.49 6.91
CA GLN A 411 -19.91 16.27 6.24
C GLN A 411 -19.95 17.67 6.86
N LEU A 412 -20.31 18.67 6.04
CA LEU A 412 -20.37 20.06 6.46
C LEU A 412 -21.83 20.52 6.46
N GLU A 413 -22.24 21.15 7.55
CA GLU A 413 -23.55 21.78 7.71
C GLU A 413 -23.36 23.26 8.06
N PHE A 414 -24.25 24.12 7.54
CA PHE A 414 -24.19 25.56 7.76
C PHE A 414 -25.55 26.03 8.29
N LEU A 415 -25.53 26.72 9.44
CA LEU A 415 -26.71 27.26 10.12
C LEU A 415 -26.85 28.77 9.92
#